data_AF-O93771-F1
#
_entry.id   AF-O93771-F1
#
_cell.length_a   1.000
_cell.length_b   1.000
_cell.length_c   1.000
_cell.angle_alpha   90.00
_cell.angle_beta   90.00
_cell.angle_gamma   90.00
#
_symmetry.space_group_name_H-M   'P 1'
#
loop_
_entity.id
_entity.type
_entity.pdbx_description
1 polymer ?
#
loop_
_entity_poly.entity_id
_entity_poly.type
_entity_poly.pdbx_seq_one_letter_code
_entity_poly.pdbx_strand_id
1 'polypeptide(L)'
;TQICHQLSVNVQLPYEKGGLNGKAVYIDTEGTFRWERIENMAKALNLDPDVVESNIYYMRAINSDHQIAIVDDLQELINKDPSIKLVIVDSVTSHFRAEYPGRENLAARQQKLNKHLHQLVRLAEMYNLAVVV
;
A
#
# COMPACT_ATOMS: atom_id res chain seq x y z
N THR A 1 -2.47 -9.79 1.28
CA THR A 1 -2.11 -10.08 -0.14
C THR A 1 -3.26 -10.13 -1.16
N GLN A 2 -4.12 -11.15 -1.28
CA GLN A 2 -5.08 -11.23 -2.42
C GLN A 2 -6.05 -10.05 -2.49
N ILE A 3 -6.63 -9.67 -1.34
CA ILE A 3 -7.51 -8.49 -1.25
C ILE A 3 -6.76 -7.21 -1.64
N CYS A 4 -5.48 -7.10 -1.30
CA CYS A 4 -4.64 -5.95 -1.65
C CYS A 4 -4.51 -5.80 -3.17
N HIS A 5 -4.19 -6.90 -3.88
CA HIS A 5 -4.14 -6.91 -5.34
C HIS A 5 -5.49 -6.50 -5.95
N GLN A 6 -6.59 -7.06 -5.43
CA GLN A 6 -7.92 -6.76 -5.94
C GLN A 6 -8.30 -5.29 -5.75
N LEU A 7 -7.98 -4.71 -4.59
CA LEU A 7 -8.24 -3.29 -4.32
C LEU A 7 -7.38 -2.37 -5.21
N SER A 8 -6.13 -2.73 -5.50
CA SER A 8 -5.27 -1.99 -6.44
C SER A 8 -5.84 -1.91 -7.86
N VAL A 9 -6.63 -2.91 -8.28
CA VAL A 9 -7.37 -2.87 -9.55
C VAL A 9 -8.68 -2.11 -9.38
N ASN A 10 -9.46 -2.40 -8.33
CA ASN A 10 -10.79 -1.84 -8.15
C ASN A 10 -10.79 -0.32 -7.93
N VAL A 11 -9.76 0.25 -7.30
CA VAL A 11 -9.68 1.71 -7.10
C VAL A 11 -9.68 2.49 -8.42
N GLN A 12 -9.22 1.85 -9.50
CA GLN A 12 -9.13 2.44 -10.84
C GLN A 12 -10.46 2.43 -11.58
N LEU A 13 -11.42 1.61 -11.14
CA LEU A 13 -12.76 1.57 -11.74
C LEU A 13 -13.47 2.91 -11.52
N PRO A 14 -14.47 3.23 -12.37
CA PRO A 14 -15.27 4.41 -12.14
C PRO A 14 -16.23 4.24 -10.95
N TYR A 15 -16.77 5.37 -10.46
CA TYR A 15 -17.63 5.41 -9.28
C TYR A 15 -18.86 4.50 -9.41
N GLU A 16 -19.49 4.46 -10.59
CA GLU A 16 -20.64 3.61 -10.88
C GLU A 16 -20.33 2.11 -10.85
N LYS A 17 -19.04 1.73 -10.91
CA LYS A 17 -18.56 0.35 -10.74
C LYS A 17 -17.89 0.12 -9.38
N GLY A 18 -18.03 1.06 -8.44
CA GLY A 18 -17.51 0.96 -7.08
C GLY A 18 -16.03 1.30 -6.92
N GLY A 19 -15.39 1.88 -7.93
CA GLY A 19 -14.04 2.43 -7.82
C GLY A 19 -14.02 3.95 -7.57
N LEU A 20 -12.86 4.57 -7.72
CA LEU A 20 -12.64 5.99 -7.44
C LEU A 20 -11.99 6.75 -8.61
N ASN A 21 -11.88 6.12 -9.79
CA ASN A 21 -11.05 6.60 -10.91
C ASN A 21 -9.63 6.99 -10.45
N GLY A 22 -9.08 6.23 -9.50
CA GLY A 22 -7.83 6.57 -8.81
C GLY A 22 -6.74 5.53 -9.02
N LYS A 23 -5.51 5.92 -8.69
CA LYS A 23 -4.32 5.06 -8.68
C LYS A 23 -4.09 4.43 -7.31
N ALA A 24 -3.26 3.38 -7.29
CA ALA A 24 -2.85 2.69 -6.08
C ALA A 24 -1.34 2.84 -5.83
N VAL A 25 -0.97 2.87 -4.57
CA VAL A 25 0.39 2.61 -4.10
C VAL A 25 0.39 1.27 -3.38
N TYR A 26 1.32 0.37 -3.72
CA TYR A 26 1.51 -0.93 -3.09
C TYR A 26 2.92 -1.01 -2.49
N ILE A 27 3.00 -1.00 -1.16
CA ILE A 27 4.23 -1.21 -0.40
C ILE A 27 4.28 -2.68 0.00
N ASP A 28 5.19 -3.42 -0.60
CA ASP A 28 5.39 -4.86 -0.33
C ASP A 28 6.57 -5.06 0.63
N THR A 29 6.32 -5.70 1.76
CA THR A 29 7.34 -6.00 2.78
C THR A 29 7.88 -7.44 2.67
N GLU A 30 7.11 -8.39 2.12
CA GLU A 30 7.44 -9.82 2.12
C GLU A 30 7.75 -10.44 0.75
N GLY A 31 7.35 -9.81 -0.34
CA GLY A 31 7.76 -10.12 -1.71
C GLY A 31 6.65 -10.92 -2.38
N THR A 32 5.42 -10.64 -1.94
CA THR A 32 4.21 -11.38 -2.21
C THR A 32 3.44 -10.76 -3.37
N PHE A 33 3.82 -9.55 -3.81
CA PHE A 33 3.23 -8.90 -4.96
C PHE A 33 3.54 -9.66 -6.25
N ARG A 34 2.53 -9.85 -7.09
CA ARG A 34 2.63 -10.59 -8.36
C ARG A 34 1.86 -9.84 -9.44
N TRP A 35 2.56 -9.37 -10.47
CA TRP A 35 1.95 -8.69 -11.62
C TRP A 35 0.95 -9.59 -12.34
N GLU A 36 1.23 -10.89 -12.42
CA GLU A 36 0.33 -11.87 -13.03
C GLU A 36 -1.03 -11.91 -12.31
N ARG A 37 -1.08 -11.60 -11.00
CA ARG A 37 -2.36 -11.50 -10.28
C ARG A 37 -3.13 -10.24 -10.66
N ILE A 38 -2.44 -9.10 -10.86
CA ILE A 38 -3.05 -7.86 -11.36
C ILE A 38 -3.60 -8.09 -12.76
N GLU A 39 -2.82 -8.68 -13.65
CA GLU A 39 -3.23 -8.99 -15.03
C GLU A 39 -4.49 -9.87 -15.06
N ASN A 40 -4.52 -10.95 -14.27
CA ASN A 40 -5.69 -11.83 -14.18
C ASN A 40 -6.94 -11.09 -13.67
N MET A 41 -6.78 -10.22 -12.66
CA MET A 41 -7.89 -9.43 -12.09
C MET A 41 -8.38 -8.35 -13.08
N ALA A 42 -7.47 -7.69 -13.80
CA ALA A 42 -7.80 -6.72 -14.83
C ALA A 42 -8.60 -7.36 -15.98
N LYS A 43 -8.13 -8.50 -16.49
CA LYS A 43 -8.80 -9.28 -17.54
C LYS A 43 -10.20 -9.72 -17.12
N ALA A 44 -10.38 -10.16 -15.87
CA ALA A 44 -11.69 -10.55 -15.36
C ALA A 44 -12.72 -9.39 -15.35
N LEU A 45 -12.24 -8.14 -15.33
CA LEU A 45 -13.05 -6.93 -15.41
C LEU A 45 -13.12 -6.32 -16.82
N ASN A 46 -12.55 -6.99 -17.83
CA ASN A 46 -12.39 -6.51 -19.21
C ASN A 46 -11.65 -5.16 -19.27
N LEU A 47 -10.64 -4.97 -18.43
CA LEU A 47 -9.73 -3.83 -18.47
C LEU A 47 -8.46 -4.18 -19.24
N ASP A 48 -7.78 -3.15 -19.75
CA ASP A 48 -6.45 -3.28 -20.34
C ASP A 48 -5.40 -3.47 -19.22
N PRO A 49 -4.71 -4.63 -19.14
CA PRO A 49 -3.73 -4.88 -18.11
C PRO A 49 -2.59 -3.86 -18.06
N ASP A 50 -2.08 -3.42 -19.22
CA ASP A 50 -0.93 -2.51 -19.28
C ASP A 50 -1.28 -1.15 -18.65
N VAL A 51 -2.51 -0.69 -18.90
CA VAL A 51 -3.04 0.52 -18.28
C VAL A 51 -3.21 0.33 -16.77
N VAL A 52 -3.79 -0.80 -16.35
CA VAL A 52 -4.02 -1.10 -14.92
C VAL A 52 -2.70 -1.16 -14.16
N GLU A 53 -1.68 -1.82 -14.71
CA GLU A 53 -0.36 -1.93 -14.11
C GLU A 53 0.34 -0.56 -14.01
N SER A 54 0.25 0.28 -15.05
CA SER A 54 0.83 1.64 -15.05
C SER A 54 0.25 2.57 -13.97
N ASN A 55 -0.93 2.25 -13.45
CA ASN A 55 -1.63 2.98 -12.40
C ASN A 55 -1.34 2.46 -10.98
N ILE A 56 -0.42 1.50 -10.84
CA ILE A 56 0.00 0.94 -9.55
C ILE A 56 1.47 1.31 -9.31
N TYR A 57 1.71 2.21 -8.36
CA TYR A 57 3.04 2.47 -7.84
C TYR A 57 3.46 1.32 -6.93
N TYR A 58 4.48 0.56 -7.32
CA TYR A 58 5.01 -0.54 -6.53
C TYR A 58 6.33 -0.15 -5.85
N MET A 59 6.44 -0.44 -4.55
CA MET A 59 7.67 -0.24 -3.78
C MET A 59 7.95 -1.42 -2.86
N ARG A 60 9.22 -1.82 -2.79
CA ARG A 60 9.69 -2.90 -1.92
C ARG A 60 10.31 -2.32 -0.65
N ALA A 61 9.65 -2.51 0.50
CA ALA A 61 10.27 -2.24 1.79
C ALA A 61 11.17 -3.42 2.18
N ILE A 62 12.44 -3.15 2.48
CA ILE A 62 13.45 -4.20 2.76
C ILE A 62 13.76 -4.37 4.26
N ASN A 63 13.35 -3.41 5.08
CA ASN A 63 13.45 -3.40 6.54
C ASN A 63 12.46 -2.36 7.12
N SER A 64 12.35 -2.27 8.46
CA SER A 64 11.38 -1.41 9.14
C SER A 64 11.68 0.08 8.97
N ASP A 65 12.95 0.48 8.91
CA ASP A 65 13.35 1.86 8.67
C ASP A 65 13.02 2.31 7.25
N HIS A 66 13.28 1.46 6.25
CA HIS A 66 12.93 1.71 4.86
C HIS A 66 11.40 1.78 4.69
N GLN A 67 10.65 0.91 5.37
CA GLN A 67 9.18 0.97 5.35
C GLN A 67 8.65 2.32 5.88
N ILE A 68 9.25 2.85 6.94
CA ILE A 68 8.89 4.17 7.49
C ILE A 68 9.26 5.29 6.51
N ALA A 69 10.48 5.25 5.96
CA ALA A 69 10.96 6.25 5.01
C ALA A 69 10.08 6.33 3.75
N ILE A 70 9.66 5.18 3.21
CA ILE A 70 8.73 5.12 2.08
C ILE A 70 7.45 5.90 2.40
N VAL A 71 6.87 5.70 3.58
CA VAL A 71 5.63 6.39 3.99
C VAL A 71 5.83 7.89 4.22
N ASP A 72 7.01 8.30 4.68
CA ASP A 72 7.36 9.72 4.77
C ASP A 72 7.42 10.37 3.38
N ASP A 73 8.03 9.70 2.40
CA ASP A 73 8.13 10.17 1.02
C ASP A 73 6.78 10.14 0.26
N LEU A 74 5.82 9.34 0.71
CA LEU A 74 4.49 9.27 0.07
C LEU A 74 3.77 10.61 0.04
N GLN A 75 4.00 11.49 1.02
CA GLN A 75 3.38 12.81 1.03
C GLN A 75 3.76 13.61 -0.22
N GLU A 76 5.03 13.58 -0.60
CA GLU A 76 5.52 14.25 -1.80
C GLU A 76 4.96 13.59 -3.08
N LEU A 77 4.92 12.26 -3.12
CA LEU A 77 4.36 11.52 -4.24
C LEU A 77 2.87 11.84 -4.45
N ILE A 78 2.06 11.84 -3.39
CA ILE A 78 0.62 12.13 -3.45
C ILE A 78 0.36 13.58 -3.82
N ASN A 79 1.20 14.52 -3.36
CA ASN A 79 1.12 15.91 -3.79
C ASN A 79 1.38 16.07 -5.29
N LYS A 80 2.33 15.29 -5.85
CA LYS A 80 2.65 15.28 -7.28
C LYS A 80 1.61 14.55 -8.13
N ASP A 81 0.99 13.51 -7.58
CA ASP A 81 -0.08 12.75 -8.23
C ASP A 81 -1.33 12.63 -7.32
N PRO A 82 -2.24 13.63 -7.36
CA PRO A 82 -3.47 13.61 -6.58
C PRO A 82 -4.48 12.52 -6.98
N SER A 83 -4.21 11.79 -8.07
CA SER A 83 -5.04 10.66 -8.51
C SER A 83 -4.85 9.42 -7.63
N ILE A 84 -3.80 9.37 -6.79
CA ILE A 84 -3.63 8.30 -5.80
C ILE A 84 -4.76 8.35 -4.78
N LYS A 85 -5.56 7.27 -4.72
CA LYS A 85 -6.71 7.13 -3.79
C LYS A 85 -6.61 5.91 -2.87
N LEU A 86 -5.58 5.09 -3.05
CA LEU A 86 -5.35 3.89 -2.25
C LEU A 86 -3.86 3.72 -1.96
N VAL A 87 -3.52 3.49 -0.70
CA VAL A 87 -2.20 3.06 -0.24
C VAL A 87 -2.35 1.72 0.46
N ILE A 88 -1.54 0.74 0.06
CA ILE A 88 -1.48 -0.60 0.63
C ILE A 88 -0.11 -0.83 1.27
N VAL A 89 -0.08 -1.45 2.44
CA VAL A 89 1.14 -1.96 3.09
C VAL A 89 0.96 -3.46 3.42
N ASP A 90 1.46 -4.35 2.57
CA ASP A 90 1.34 -5.81 2.74
C ASP A 90 2.73 -6.40 3.02
N SER A 91 3.11 -6.78 4.24
CA SER A 91 2.37 -6.83 5.51
C SER A 91 2.99 -5.87 6.54
N VAL A 92 2.21 -4.94 7.09
CA VAL A 92 2.76 -3.82 7.92
C VAL A 92 3.65 -4.24 9.10
N THR A 93 3.42 -5.41 9.71
CA THR A 93 4.15 -5.84 10.91
C THR A 93 5.37 -6.73 10.63
N SER A 94 5.59 -7.15 9.38
CA SER A 94 6.55 -8.22 9.04
C SER A 94 7.98 -7.86 9.48
N HIS A 95 8.51 -6.74 9.01
CA HIS A 95 9.86 -6.27 9.38
C HIS A 95 9.98 -5.95 10.86
N PHE A 96 8.95 -5.33 11.46
CA PHE A 96 8.95 -5.04 12.90
C PHE A 96 9.03 -6.30 13.75
N ARG A 97 8.39 -7.40 13.34
CA ARG A 97 8.47 -8.68 14.06
C ARG A 97 9.82 -9.36 13.88
N ALA A 98 10.43 -9.22 12.70
CA ALA A 98 11.73 -9.80 12.41
C ALA A 98 12.88 -9.08 13.14
N GLU A 99 12.86 -7.75 13.15
CA GLU A 99 13.94 -6.92 13.72
C GLU A 99 13.84 -6.77 15.24
N TYR A 100 12.64 -6.89 15.81
CA TYR A 100 12.37 -6.77 17.23
C TYR A 100 11.72 -8.07 17.76
N PRO A 101 12.46 -9.19 17.79
CA PRO A 101 11.95 -10.47 18.26
C PRO A 101 11.84 -10.51 19.79
N GLY A 102 11.13 -11.50 20.32
CA GLY A 102 11.03 -11.72 21.76
C GLY A 102 10.10 -10.75 22.50
N ARG A 103 9.94 -10.97 23.81
CA ARG A 103 9.07 -10.15 24.69
C ARG A 103 9.80 -8.92 25.22
N GLU A 104 11.11 -9.02 25.36
CA GLU A 104 12.02 -7.95 25.76
C GLU A 104 11.97 -6.74 24.81
N ASN A 105 11.75 -6.98 23.51
CA ASN A 105 11.64 -5.92 22.51
C ASN A 105 10.19 -5.48 22.25
N LEU A 106 9.20 -6.04 22.96
CA LEU A 106 7.78 -5.76 22.72
C LEU A 106 7.47 -4.26 22.84
N ALA A 107 8.00 -3.61 23.87
CA ALA A 107 7.76 -2.18 24.09
C ALA A 107 8.32 -1.32 22.95
N ALA A 108 9.60 -1.52 22.59
CA ALA A 108 10.24 -0.79 21.51
C ALA A 108 9.55 -1.03 20.16
N ARG A 109 9.17 -2.28 19.88
CA ARG A 109 8.43 -2.65 18.68
C ARG A 109 7.09 -1.94 18.62
N GLN A 110 6.31 -1.97 19.70
CA GLN A 110 4.99 -1.32 19.76
C GLN A 110 5.12 0.20 19.62
N GLN A 111 6.12 0.82 20.24
CA GLN A 111 6.35 2.25 20.09
C GLN A 111 6.62 2.63 18.62
N LYS A 112 7.50 1.90 17.94
CA LYS A 112 7.86 2.19 16.54
C LYS A 112 6.71 1.87 15.57
N LEU A 113 6.04 0.74 15.75
CA LEU A 113 4.88 0.34 14.94
C LEU A 113 3.71 1.30 15.12
N ASN A 114 3.39 1.73 16.35
CA ASN A 114 2.30 2.68 16.60
C ASN A 114 2.59 4.03 15.94
N LYS A 115 3.84 4.52 16.02
CA LYS A 115 4.25 5.73 15.30
C LYS A 115 4.01 5.58 13.79
N HIS A 116 4.38 4.43 13.23
CA HIS A 116 4.20 4.15 11.80
C HIS A 116 2.71 4.08 11.40
N LEU A 117 1.88 3.41 12.19
CA LEU A 117 0.43 3.37 11.96
C LEU A 117 -0.20 4.76 12.07
N HIS A 118 0.25 5.61 12.99
CA HIS A 118 -0.20 7.00 13.05
C HIS A 118 0.21 7.83 11.83
N GLN A 119 1.40 7.59 11.24
CA GLN A 119 1.77 8.23 9.97
C GLN A 119 0.77 7.87 8.86
N LEU A 120 0.42 6.58 8.76
CA LEU A 120 -0.54 6.08 7.78
C LEU A 120 -1.95 6.64 7.98
N VAL A 121 -2.45 6.70 9.22
CA VAL A 121 -3.76 7.32 9.52
C VAL A 121 -3.77 8.79 9.12
N ARG A 122 -2.72 9.56 9.47
CA ARG A 122 -2.62 10.97 9.08
C ARG A 122 -2.60 11.13 7.56
N LEU A 123 -1.92 10.24 6.84
CA LEU A 123 -1.89 10.25 5.38
C LEU A 123 -3.31 10.08 4.80
N ALA A 124 -4.08 9.11 5.33
CA ALA A 124 -5.46 8.87 4.92
C ALA A 124 -6.36 10.10 5.13
N GLU A 125 -6.27 10.71 6.32
CA GLU A 125 -7.10 11.85 6.72
C GLU A 125 -6.75 13.13 5.94
N MET A 126 -5.46 13.43 5.77
CA MET A 126 -5.02 14.67 5.11
C MET A 126 -5.27 14.66 3.60
N TYR A 127 -5.13 13.50 2.96
CA TYR A 127 -5.21 13.39 1.49
C TYR A 127 -6.52 12.77 0.98
N ASN A 128 -7.44 12.43 1.88
CA ASN A 128 -8.71 11.77 1.56
C ASN A 128 -8.50 10.54 0.66
N LEU A 129 -7.69 9.60 1.15
CA LEU A 129 -7.37 8.34 0.50
C LEU A 129 -7.62 7.16 1.45
N ALA A 130 -7.78 5.97 0.89
CA ALA A 130 -7.88 4.74 1.68
C ALA A 130 -6.49 4.18 2.00
N VAL A 131 -6.30 3.69 3.22
CA VAL A 131 -5.12 2.93 3.63
C VAL A 131 -5.51 1.52 4.04
N VAL A 132 -4.80 0.51 3.54
CA VAL A 132 -4.98 -0.90 3.88
C VAL A 132 -3.64 -1.47 4.36
N VAL A 133 -3.65 -2.20 5.48
CA VAL A 133 -2.47 -2.80 6.12
C VAL A 133 -2.66 -4.27 6.45
#